data_AF-A0A940AN44-F1
#
_entry.id   AF-A0A940AN44-F1
#
_cell.length_a   1.000
_cell.length_b   1.000
_cell.length_c   1.000
_cell.angle_alpha   90.00
_cell.angle_beta   90.00
_cell.angle_gamma   90.00
#
_symmetry.space_group_name_H-M   'P 1'
#
loop_
_entity.id
_entity.type
_entity.pdbx_description
1 polymer ?
#
loop_
_entity_poly.entity_id
_entity_poly.type
_entity_poly.pdbx_seq_one_letter_code
_entity_poly.pdbx_strand_id
1 'polypeptide(L)'
;MEESNKTDKETKKKRRRKRTLIVLAILAALILLTPIPYTIKDGGTKHYSAILYSVYDYHARWMHYYRNTETNELRDSILRGIEVDILGIKVYDGTWEDRPTGSEWEQISADEYDRLRWEQYEKEQR
;
A
#
# COMPACT_ATOMS: atom_id res chain seq x y z
N MET A 1 -45.96 7.91 -46.58
CA MET A 1 -45.97 7.12 -45.33
C MET A 1 -44.62 6.44 -45.01
N GLU A 2 -43.66 6.41 -45.94
CA GLU A 2 -42.37 5.71 -45.75
C GLU A 2 -41.31 6.52 -44.98
N GLU A 3 -41.35 7.85 -45.09
CA GLU A 3 -40.39 8.75 -44.43
C GLU A 3 -40.56 8.84 -42.90
N SER A 4 -41.79 8.69 -42.39
CA SER A 4 -42.04 8.71 -40.94
C SER A 4 -41.52 7.46 -40.23
N ASN A 5 -41.50 6.32 -40.92
CA ASN A 5 -40.96 5.06 -40.37
C ASN A 5 -39.41 5.05 -40.36
N LYS A 6 -38.79 5.76 -41.32
CA LYS A 6 -37.33 5.90 -41.40
C LYS A 6 -36.78 6.80 -40.29
N THR A 7 -37.48 7.90 -40.00
CA THR A 7 -37.11 8.82 -38.91
C THR A 7 -37.31 8.20 -37.52
N ASP A 8 -38.37 7.41 -37.30
CA ASP A 8 -38.56 6.71 -36.01
C ASP A 8 -37.54 5.58 -35.77
N LYS A 9 -37.09 4.91 -36.84
CA LYS A 9 -35.98 3.93 -36.75
C LYS A 9 -34.64 4.59 -36.44
N GLU A 10 -34.34 5.74 -37.05
CA GLU A 10 -33.15 6.55 -36.81
C GLU A 10 -33.09 7.05 -35.35
N THR A 11 -34.20 7.58 -34.82
CA THR A 11 -34.27 8.08 -33.42
C THR A 11 -34.17 6.96 -32.40
N LYS A 12 -34.80 5.79 -32.63
CA LYS A 12 -34.62 4.58 -31.81
C LYS A 12 -33.18 4.10 -31.81
N LYS A 13 -32.52 4.05 -32.98
CA LYS A 13 -31.11 3.66 -33.12
C LYS A 13 -30.18 4.62 -32.37
N LYS A 14 -30.44 5.93 -32.46
CA LYS A 14 -29.69 6.97 -31.73
C LYS A 14 -29.87 6.87 -30.21
N ARG A 15 -31.09 6.58 -29.72
CA ARG A 15 -31.36 6.30 -28.29
C ARG A 15 -30.64 5.05 -27.78
N ARG A 16 -30.61 3.96 -28.56
CA ARG A 16 -29.87 2.73 -28.18
C ARG A 16 -28.37 2.99 -28.06
N ARG A 17 -27.76 3.69 -29.03
CA ARG A 17 -26.33 4.09 -28.97
C ARG A 17 -26.01 4.93 -27.72
N LYS A 18 -26.87 5.89 -27.35
CA LYS A 18 -26.69 6.68 -26.12
C LYS A 18 -26.73 5.81 -24.86
N ARG A 19 -27.66 4.86 -24.77
CA ARG A 19 -27.71 3.90 -23.65
C ARG A 19 -26.47 3.02 -23.59
N THR A 20 -26.01 2.51 -24.74
CA THR A 20 -24.77 1.73 -24.81
C THR A 20 -23.56 2.52 -24.32
N LEU A 21 -23.43 3.80 -24.72
CA LEU A 21 -22.35 4.67 -24.25
C LEU A 21 -22.41 4.90 -22.74
N ILE A 22 -23.60 5.13 -22.17
CA ILE A 22 -23.78 5.29 -20.72
C ILE A 22 -23.38 4.01 -19.98
N VAL A 23 -23.83 2.86 -20.46
CA VAL A 23 -23.48 1.56 -19.85
C VAL A 23 -21.96 1.33 -19.92
N LEU A 24 -21.34 1.64 -21.07
CA LEU A 24 -19.90 1.51 -21.24
C LEU A 24 -19.13 2.46 -20.30
N ALA A 25 -19.61 3.69 -20.13
CA ALA A 25 -19.02 4.66 -19.22
C ALA A 25 -19.11 4.22 -17.75
N ILE A 26 -20.26 3.65 -17.34
CA ILE A 26 -20.43 3.09 -15.99
C ILE A 26 -19.51 1.89 -15.77
N LEU A 27 -19.39 0.98 -16.75
CA LEU A 27 -18.48 -0.16 -16.67
C LEU A 27 -17.02 0.30 -16.55
N ALA A 28 -16.61 1.27 -17.36
CA ALA A 28 -15.27 1.84 -17.29
C ALA A 28 -15.03 2.50 -15.93
N ALA A 29 -16.00 3.27 -15.41
CA ALA A 29 -15.89 3.89 -14.10
C ALA A 29 -15.76 2.87 -12.96
N LEU A 30 -16.48 1.74 -13.03
CA LEU A 30 -16.35 0.66 -12.04
C LEU A 30 -14.94 0.04 -12.04
N ILE A 31 -14.38 -0.24 -13.22
CA ILE A 31 -13.02 -0.76 -13.35
C ILE A 31 -12.01 0.25 -12.80
N LEU A 32 -12.21 1.54 -13.09
CA LEU A 32 -11.31 2.63 -12.69
C LEU A 32 -11.39 2.97 -11.19
N LEU A 33 -12.52 2.67 -10.54
CA LEU A 33 -12.72 2.84 -9.10
C LEU A 33 -12.22 1.62 -8.30
N THR A 34 -11.93 0.50 -8.97
CA THR A 34 -11.39 -0.69 -8.34
C THR A 34 -9.92 -0.43 -7.98
N PRO A 35 -9.50 -0.59 -6.71
CA PRO A 35 -8.13 -0.32 -6.32
C PRO A 35 -7.18 -1.29 -7.02
N ILE A 36 -6.14 -0.75 -7.66
CA ILE A 36 -5.07 -1.52 -8.28
C ILE A 36 -4.03 -1.82 -7.20
N PRO A 37 -3.78 -3.09 -6.86
CA PRO A 37 -2.75 -3.45 -5.90
C PRO A 37 -1.36 -3.31 -6.55
N TYR A 38 -0.49 -2.56 -5.87
CA TYR A 38 0.92 -2.42 -6.13
C TYR A 38 1.68 -3.01 -4.95
N THR A 39 2.67 -3.87 -5.22
CA THR A 39 3.59 -4.34 -4.19
C THR A 39 4.84 -3.48 -4.25
N ILE A 40 5.21 -2.88 -3.12
CA ILE A 40 6.46 -2.12 -3.00
C ILE A 40 7.59 -3.13 -2.75
N LYS A 41 8.76 -2.89 -3.34
CA LYS A 41 9.95 -3.75 -3.20
C LYS A 41 10.59 -3.73 -1.80
N ASP A 42 9.93 -3.14 -0.81
CA ASP A 42 10.42 -3.01 0.57
C ASP A 42 10.28 -4.32 1.38
N GLY A 43 9.78 -5.42 0.80
CA GLY A 43 9.79 -6.74 1.44
C GLY A 43 8.47 -7.19 2.10
N GLY A 44 7.36 -6.46 1.87
CA GLY A 44 6.04 -6.88 2.39
C GLY A 44 4.92 -5.85 2.30
N THR A 45 5.26 -4.56 2.15
CA THR A 45 4.28 -3.47 2.07
C THR A 45 3.41 -3.55 0.81
N LYS A 46 2.08 -3.54 1.00
CA LYS A 46 1.09 -3.52 -0.08
C LYS A 46 0.50 -2.11 -0.20
N HIS A 47 0.45 -1.60 -1.42
CA HIS A 47 -0.11 -0.30 -1.74
C HIS A 47 -1.33 -0.51 -2.65
N TYR A 48 -2.51 -0.13 -2.17
CA TYR A 48 -3.74 -0.19 -2.95
C TYR A 48 -4.05 1.22 -3.44
N SER A 49 -3.84 1.49 -4.73
CA SER A 49 -4.13 2.81 -5.31
C SER A 49 -5.41 2.75 -6.14
N ALA A 50 -6.35 3.62 -5.85
CA ALA A 50 -7.44 4.00 -6.73
C ALA A 50 -7.26 5.48 -7.12
N ILE A 51 -7.97 5.93 -8.16
CA ILE A 51 -7.90 7.34 -8.60
C ILE A 51 -8.21 8.33 -7.47
N LEU A 52 -9.12 7.97 -6.57
CA LEU A 52 -9.62 8.87 -5.53
C LEU A 52 -8.95 8.68 -4.16
N TYR A 53 -8.44 7.49 -3.88
CA TYR A 53 -7.88 7.14 -2.58
C TYR A 53 -6.74 6.13 -2.75
N SER A 54 -5.77 6.18 -1.85
CA SER A 54 -4.72 5.18 -1.74
C SER A 54 -4.65 4.67 -0.31
N VAL A 55 -4.51 3.36 -0.15
CA VAL A 55 -4.33 2.71 1.15
C VAL A 55 -2.98 2.02 1.15
N TYR A 56 -2.13 2.39 2.10
CA TYR A 56 -0.86 1.74 2.34
C TYR A 56 -1.01 0.79 3.53
N ASP A 57 -0.68 -0.47 3.31
CA ASP A 57 -0.56 -1.49 4.35
C ASP A 57 0.94 -1.76 4.55
N TYR A 58 1.52 -1.08 5.53
CA TYR A 58 2.94 -1.14 5.86
C TYR A 58 3.27 -2.46 6.55
N HIS A 59 4.25 -3.18 6.03
CA HIS A 59 4.64 -4.50 6.58
C HIS A 59 6.14 -4.78 6.58
N ALA A 60 7.04 -3.85 6.26
CA ALA A 60 8.44 -4.23 6.10
C ALA A 60 9.47 -3.10 6.19
N ARG A 61 9.08 -1.89 6.63
CA ARG A 61 10.07 -0.84 6.76
C ARG A 61 10.74 -0.94 8.13
N TRP A 62 12.00 -1.37 8.13
CA TRP A 62 12.88 -1.29 9.28
C TRP A 62 13.06 0.18 9.64
N MET A 63 12.60 0.60 10.81
CA MET A 63 12.63 2.01 11.19
C MET A 63 13.79 2.29 12.14
N HIS A 64 14.01 1.41 13.12
CA HIS A 64 15.02 1.57 14.14
C HIS A 64 15.68 0.23 14.50
N TYR A 65 16.94 0.31 14.93
CA TYR A 65 17.73 -0.83 15.37
C TYR A 65 17.86 -0.78 16.89
N TYR A 66 17.73 -1.94 17.52
CA TYR A 66 17.78 -2.08 18.97
C TYR A 66 18.81 -3.12 19.38
N ARG A 67 19.45 -2.86 20.50
CA ARG A 67 20.34 -3.79 21.20
C ARG A 67 19.83 -4.04 22.60
N ASN A 68 19.76 -5.30 22.99
CA ASN A 68 19.52 -5.66 24.38
C ASN A 68 20.81 -5.44 25.19
N THR A 69 20.69 -4.69 26.27
CA THR A 69 21.79 -4.28 27.14
C THR A 69 22.34 -5.42 28.01
N GLU A 70 21.55 -6.46 28.27
CA GLU A 70 21.94 -7.62 29.07
C GLU A 70 22.46 -8.78 28.21
N THR A 71 21.71 -9.16 27.17
CA THR A 71 22.01 -10.34 26.34
C THR A 71 22.86 -10.03 25.11
N ASN A 72 23.04 -8.74 24.78
CA ASN A 72 23.61 -8.27 23.50
C ASN A 72 22.81 -8.71 22.26
N GLU A 73 21.57 -9.18 22.42
CA GLU A 73 20.71 -9.50 21.29
C GLU A 73 20.44 -8.25 20.44
N LEU A 74 20.41 -8.45 19.13
CA LEU A 74 20.14 -7.40 18.16
C LEU A 74 18.77 -7.63 17.54
N ARG A 75 17.93 -6.60 17.54
CA ARG A 75 16.59 -6.67 16.94
C ARG A 75 16.29 -5.40 16.17
N ASP A 76 15.71 -5.56 15.00
CA ASP A 76 15.19 -4.50 14.16
C ASP A 76 13.69 -4.31 14.45
N SER A 77 13.23 -3.06 14.45
CA SER A 77 11.81 -2.77 14.53
C SER A 77 11.16 -2.86 13.17
N ILE A 78 9.94 -3.36 13.13
CA ILE A 78 9.13 -3.41 11.91
C ILE A 78 8.02 -2.38 12.02
N LEU A 79 7.94 -1.46 11.07
CA LEU A 79 6.78 -0.59 10.95
C LEU A 79 5.59 -1.39 10.39
N ARG A 80 4.51 -1.40 11.16
CA ARG A 80 3.25 -2.06 10.80
C ARG A 80 2.11 -1.05 10.81
N GLY A 81 1.07 -1.32 10.04
CA GLY A 81 -0.19 -0.58 10.14
C GLY A 81 -0.64 0.02 8.83
N ILE A 82 -1.69 0.83 8.92
CA ILE A 82 -2.44 1.30 7.77
C ILE A 82 -2.35 2.81 7.70
N GLU A 83 -2.03 3.32 6.50
CA GLU A 83 -2.13 4.73 6.15
C GLU A 83 -3.13 4.90 5.02
N VAL A 84 -3.98 5.92 5.13
CA VAL A 84 -5.01 6.20 4.11
C VAL A 84 -4.84 7.62 3.61
N ASP A 85 -4.69 7.70 2.30
CA ASP A 85 -4.61 8.93 1.54
C ASP A 85 -5.88 9.09 0.70
N ILE A 86 -6.43 10.29 0.69
CA ILE A 86 -7.54 10.66 -0.19
C ILE A 86 -7.05 11.83 -1.05
N LEU A 87 -7.12 11.69 -2.38
CA LEU A 87 -6.64 12.71 -3.32
C LEU A 87 -5.16 13.13 -3.08
N GLY A 88 -4.34 12.21 -2.56
CA GLY A 88 -2.94 12.49 -2.20
C GLY A 88 -2.75 13.27 -0.90
N ILE A 89 -3.81 13.46 -0.12
CA ILE A 89 -3.77 14.04 1.22
C ILE A 89 -3.87 12.90 2.24
N LYS A 90 -2.90 12.81 3.15
CA LYS A 90 -2.96 11.86 4.26
C LYS A 90 -4.10 12.23 5.21
N VAL A 91 -5.09 11.35 5.33
CA VAL A 91 -6.28 11.55 6.19
C VAL A 91 -6.20 10.69 7.45
N TYR A 92 -5.50 9.56 7.36
CA TYR A 92 -5.34 8.63 8.47
C TYR A 92 -3.92 8.06 8.50
N ASP A 93 -3.34 8.08 9.70
CA ASP A 93 -2.08 7.42 10.01
C ASP A 93 -2.30 6.52 11.23
N GLY A 94 -2.45 5.23 10.97
CA GLY A 94 -2.55 4.20 11.98
C GLY A 94 -1.30 3.33 11.97
N THR A 95 -0.13 3.89 11.65
CA THR A 95 1.13 3.15 11.69
C THR A 95 1.68 3.08 13.11
N TRP A 96 2.23 1.94 13.49
CA TRP A 96 2.93 1.72 14.74
C TRP A 96 4.21 0.96 14.51
N GLU A 97 5.18 1.24 15.35
CA GLU A 97 6.45 0.56 15.37
C GLU A 97 6.36 -0.67 16.29
N ASP A 98 6.66 -1.85 15.74
CA ASP A 98 6.81 -3.08 16.53
C ASP A 98 8.15 -3.04 17.27
N ARG A 99 8.13 -2.45 18.46
CA ARG A 99 9.30 -2.35 19.34
C ARG A 99 9.49 -3.64 20.13
N PRO A 100 10.74 -4.04 20.42
CA PRO A 100 10.99 -5.08 21.39
C PRO A 100 10.38 -4.71 22.74
N THR A 101 9.68 -5.66 23.36
CA THR A 101 9.09 -5.49 24.69
C THR A 101 10.15 -5.72 25.77
N GLY A 102 10.15 -4.88 26.81
CA GLY A 102 11.09 -4.94 27.94
C GLY A 102 11.84 -3.62 28.15
N SER A 103 12.48 -3.45 29.30
CA SER A 103 13.21 -2.22 29.66
C SER A 103 14.68 -2.22 29.24
N GLU A 104 15.17 -3.31 28.66
CA GLU A 104 16.60 -3.55 28.42
C GLU A 104 17.06 -3.19 27.01
N TRP A 105 16.18 -2.65 26.17
CA TRP A 105 16.48 -2.35 24.77
C TRP A 105 16.89 -0.90 24.57
N GLU A 106 18.09 -0.70 24.04
CA GLU A 106 18.60 0.60 23.65
C GLU A 106 18.55 0.74 22.13
N GLN A 107 18.13 1.92 21.66
CA GLN A 107 18.13 2.23 20.23
C GLN A 107 19.55 2.57 19.79
N ILE A 108 20.02 1.92 18.72
CA ILE A 108 21.35 2.08 18.17
C ILE A 108 21.30 2.54 16.71
N SER A 109 22.43 3.04 16.20
CA SER A 109 22.54 3.45 14.80
C SER A 109 22.62 2.24 13.86
N ALA A 110 22.29 2.44 12.57
CA ALA A 110 22.41 1.40 11.55
C ALA A 110 23.85 0.88 11.42
N ASP A 111 24.83 1.79 11.41
CA ASP A 111 26.25 1.44 11.29
C ASP A 111 26.73 0.59 12.48
N GLU A 112 26.25 0.89 13.68
CA GLU A 112 26.55 0.13 14.89
C GLU A 112 25.88 -1.25 14.87
N TYR A 113 24.62 -1.31 14.45
CA TYR A 113 23.89 -2.58 14.30
C TYR A 113 24.60 -3.52 13.33
N ASP A 114 24.98 -3.01 12.15
CA ASP A 114 25.69 -3.81 11.14
C ASP A 114 27.03 -4.32 11.68
N ARG A 115 27.80 -3.46 12.36
CA ARG A 115 29.06 -3.88 12.99
C ARG A 115 28.84 -5.02 13.99
N LEU A 116 27.92 -4.82 14.95
CA LEU A 116 27.67 -5.80 16.02
C LEU A 116 27.14 -7.12 15.47
N ARG A 117 26.29 -7.05 14.44
CA ARG A 117 25.75 -8.23 13.76
C ARG A 117 26.86 -9.05 13.10
N TRP A 118 27.81 -8.40 12.44
CA TRP A 118 28.97 -9.09 11.86
C TRP A 118 29.87 -9.72 12.92
N GLU A 119 30.11 -9.03 14.04
CA GLU A 119 30.89 -9.59 15.15
C GLU A 119 30.24 -10.82 15.78
N GLN A 120 28.91 -10.85 15.89
CA GLN A 120 28.18 -12.05 16.35
C GLN A 120 28.34 -13.21 15.38
N TYR A 121 28.20 -12.94 14.07
CA TYR A 121 28.37 -13.95 13.04
C TYR A 121 29.78 -14.58 13.06
N GLU A 122 30.82 -13.78 13.22
CA GLU A 122 32.19 -14.28 13.33
C GLU A 122 32.42 -15.15 14.58
N LYS A 123 31.76 -14.82 15.69
CA LYS A 123 31.84 -15.59 16.95
C LYS A 123 31.14 -16.94 16.84
N GLU A 124 29.99 -17.02 16.16
CA GLU A 124 29.26 -18.29 15.96
C GLU A 124 30.00 -19.27 15.04
N GLN A 125 30.89 -18.78 14.18
CA GLN A 125 31.63 -19.59 13.21
C GLN A 125 32.99 -20.10 13.76
N ARG A 126 33.34 -19.79 15.01
CA ARG A 126 34.56 -20.24 15.70
C ARG A 126 34.27 -21.25 16.80
#